data_AF-A0A971CM07-F1
#
_entry.id   AF-A0A971CM07-F1
#
_cell.length_a   1.000
_cell.length_b   1.000
_cell.length_c   1.000
_cell.angle_alpha   90.00
_cell.angle_beta   90.00
_cell.angle_gamma   90.00
#
_symmetry.space_group_name_H-M   'P 1'
#
loop_
_entity.id
_entity.type
_entity.pdbx_description
1 polymer ?
#
loop_
_entity_poly.entity_id
_entity_poly.type
_entity_poly.pdbx_seq_one_letter_code
_entity_poly.pdbx_strand_id
1 'polypeptide(L)'
;MAVVALLAATVIALSWTLGQRHKDRTTGQPFESGILPTGSARLHFSAKFYLIAMFFVIFDLEAVFIITWAVAVRESGWAGFIEIMIFTAVLLAALAYLWRTGALDWGPSQRRPSDGGK
;
A
#
# COMPACT_ATOMS: atom_id res chain seq x y z
N MET A 1 21.22 9.55 9.40
CA MET A 1 21.14 8.21 8.78
C MET A 1 22.08 7.19 9.42
N ALA A 2 23.41 7.38 9.40
CA ALA A 2 24.36 6.41 9.95
C ALA A 2 24.16 6.08 11.45
N VAL A 3 23.95 7.10 12.30
CA VAL A 3 23.70 6.91 13.74
C VAL A 3 22.43 6.11 14.02
N VAL A 4 21.37 6.35 13.24
CA VAL A 4 20.08 5.65 13.37
C VAL A 4 20.21 4.18 12.96
N ALA A 5 20.90 3.92 11.84
CA ALA A 5 21.17 2.56 11.39
C ALA A 5 22.03 1.79 12.40
N LEU A 6 23.06 2.44 12.97
CA LEU A 6 23.91 1.87 14.01
C LEU A 6 23.12 1.51 15.26
N LEU A 7 22.25 2.41 15.73
CA LEU A 7 21.38 2.17 16.88
C LEU A 7 20.43 0.99 16.64
N ALA A 8 19.75 0.97 15.50
CA ALA A 8 18.85 -0.12 15.14
C ALA A 8 19.57 -1.48 15.08
N ALA A 9 20.73 -1.52 14.42
CA ALA A 9 21.55 -2.71 14.34
C ALA A 9 22.02 -3.18 15.74
N THR A 10 22.41 -2.23 16.61
CA THR A 10 22.86 -2.52 17.98
C THR A 10 21.72 -3.09 18.82
N VAL A 11 20.51 -2.53 18.73
CA VAL A 11 19.34 -3.03 19.46
C VAL A 11 18.93 -4.43 18.98
N ILE A 12 18.94 -4.67 17.66
CA ILE A 12 18.66 -6.00 17.10
C ILE A 12 19.74 -7.00 17.54
N ALA A 13 21.02 -6.61 17.52
CA ALA A 13 22.13 -7.45 17.94
C ALA A 13 22.06 -7.80 19.43
N LEU A 14 21.80 -6.81 20.32
CA LEU A 14 21.61 -7.06 21.74
C LEU A 14 20.40 -7.95 22.01
N SER A 15 19.30 -7.73 21.31
CA SER A 15 18.09 -8.55 21.45
C SER A 15 18.35 -9.99 21.01
N TRP A 16 19.17 -10.19 19.98
CA TRP A 16 19.55 -11.51 19.49
C TRP A 16 20.57 -12.25 20.39
N THR A 17 21.44 -11.52 21.09
CA THR A 17 22.45 -12.09 22.01
C THR A 17 21.92 -12.33 23.42
N LEU A 18 21.09 -11.43 23.97
CA LEU A 18 20.51 -11.57 25.31
C LEU A 18 19.18 -12.34 25.33
N GLY A 19 18.50 -12.48 24.19
CA GLY A 19 17.21 -13.16 24.10
C GLY A 19 17.32 -14.68 24.33
N GLN A 20 16.51 -15.21 25.25
CA GLN A 20 16.40 -16.66 25.46
C GLN A 20 15.76 -17.33 24.24
N ARG A 21 16.48 -18.29 23.64
CA ARG A 21 15.99 -19.04 22.47
C ARG A 21 15.26 -20.30 22.91
N HIS A 22 13.94 -20.28 22.85
CA HIS A 22 13.13 -21.50 22.89
C HIS A 22 13.05 -22.11 21.49
N LYS A 23 13.32 -23.41 21.40
CA LYS A 23 13.26 -24.17 20.14
C LYS A 23 12.28 -25.33 20.30
N ASP A 24 11.02 -25.02 20.54
CA ASP A 24 9.95 -26.00 20.54
C ASP A 24 9.38 -26.21 19.14
N ARG A 25 8.87 -27.41 18.88
CA ARG A 25 8.31 -27.83 17.58
C ARG A 25 7.17 -26.91 17.10
N THR A 26 6.51 -26.21 18.01
CA THR A 26 5.40 -25.29 17.75
C THR A 26 5.85 -23.84 17.58
N THR A 27 7.03 -23.46 18.05
CA THR A 27 7.54 -22.06 18.00
C THR A 27 7.72 -21.54 16.57
N GLY A 28 7.97 -22.45 15.60
CA GLY A 28 8.16 -22.09 14.19
C GLY A 28 6.93 -22.27 13.29
N GLN A 29 5.77 -22.63 13.84
CA GLN A 29 4.56 -22.87 13.04
C GLN A 29 3.70 -21.60 12.96
N PRO A 30 3.08 -21.29 11.80
CA PRO A 30 2.11 -20.21 11.69
C PRO A 30 0.99 -20.36 12.71
N PHE A 31 0.65 -19.26 13.38
CA PHE A 31 -0.44 -19.24 14.34
C PHE A 31 -1.78 -19.33 13.61
N GLU A 32 -2.52 -20.42 13.84
CA GLU A 32 -3.84 -20.64 13.26
C GLU A 32 -4.79 -21.12 14.37
N SER A 33 -4.87 -20.40 15.50
CA SER A 33 -5.80 -20.68 16.62
C SER A 33 -5.87 -22.14 17.11
N GLY A 34 -4.77 -22.90 16.99
CA GLY A 34 -4.68 -24.31 17.40
C GLY A 34 -4.95 -25.35 16.31
N ILE A 35 -5.24 -24.95 15.06
CA ILE A 35 -5.32 -25.86 13.91
C ILE A 35 -3.99 -25.92 13.15
N LEU A 36 -3.70 -27.06 12.54
CA LEU A 36 -2.52 -27.19 11.67
C LEU A 36 -2.78 -26.40 10.38
N PRO A 37 -1.82 -25.58 9.89
CA PRO A 37 -1.98 -24.86 8.64
C PRO A 37 -2.23 -25.87 7.52
N THR A 38 -3.41 -25.82 6.91
CA THR A 38 -3.85 -26.74 5.86
C THR A 38 -4.20 -25.93 4.62
N GLY A 39 -3.68 -26.35 3.46
CA GLY A 39 -3.92 -25.70 2.17
C GLY A 39 -2.74 -24.87 1.66
N SER A 40 -2.89 -24.32 0.44
CA SER A 40 -1.88 -23.48 -0.19
C SER A 40 -2.03 -22.02 0.22
N ALA A 41 -0.93 -21.36 0.60
CA ALA A 41 -0.88 -19.92 0.92
C ALA A 41 -1.10 -18.98 -0.29
N ARG A 42 -1.58 -19.51 -1.42
CA ARG A 42 -1.91 -18.71 -2.62
C ARG A 42 -3.32 -18.16 -2.50
N LEU A 43 -3.45 -17.02 -1.83
CA LEU A 43 -4.66 -16.22 -1.89
C LEU A 43 -4.71 -15.42 -3.20
N HIS A 44 -5.86 -15.44 -3.87
CA HIS A 44 -6.15 -14.52 -4.95
C HIS A 44 -6.45 -13.16 -4.34
N PHE A 45 -5.44 -12.29 -4.28
CA PHE A 45 -5.65 -10.90 -3.90
C PHE A 45 -6.48 -10.20 -4.96
N SER A 46 -7.50 -9.45 -4.52
CA SER A 46 -8.37 -8.72 -5.45
C SER A 46 -7.56 -7.68 -6.25
N ALA A 47 -7.92 -7.48 -7.51
CA ALA A 47 -7.28 -6.46 -8.37
C ALA A 47 -7.36 -5.03 -7.79
N LYS A 48 -8.26 -4.78 -6.82
CA LYS A 48 -8.41 -3.50 -6.12
C LYS A 48 -7.12 -3.06 -5.43
N PHE A 49 -6.36 -3.99 -4.83
CA PHE A 49 -5.09 -3.67 -4.19
C PHE A 49 -4.05 -3.15 -5.19
N TYR A 50 -4.01 -3.72 -6.39
CA TYR A 50 -3.11 -3.27 -7.46
C TYR A 50 -3.50 -1.88 -7.96
N LEU A 51 -4.79 -1.62 -8.20
CA LEU A 51 -5.27 -0.32 -8.66
C LEU A 51 -4.91 0.81 -7.68
N ILE A 52 -5.04 0.55 -6.38
CA ILE A 52 -4.67 1.52 -5.33
C ILE A 52 -3.16 1.74 -5.29
N ALA A 53 -2.36 0.67 -5.37
CA ALA A 53 -0.90 0.79 -5.39
C ALA A 53 -0.40 1.57 -6.62
N MET A 54 -0.96 1.30 -7.80
CA MET A 54 -0.65 2.02 -9.03
C MET A 54 -1.03 3.50 -8.93
N PHE A 55 -2.22 3.81 -8.40
CA PHE A 55 -2.65 5.19 -8.19
C PHE A 55 -1.75 5.92 -7.19
N PHE A 56 -1.33 5.26 -6.12
CA PHE A 56 -0.39 5.82 -5.14
C PHE A 56 0.94 6.21 -5.78
N VAL A 57 1.53 5.33 -6.61
CA VAL A 57 2.78 5.63 -7.32
C VAL A 57 2.63 6.82 -8.28
N ILE A 58 1.52 6.87 -9.02
CA ILE A 58 1.26 7.98 -9.96
C ILE A 58 1.06 9.30 -9.21
N PHE A 59 0.29 9.29 -8.12
CA PHE A 59 0.06 10.47 -7.29
C PHE A 59 1.34 10.96 -6.58
N ASP A 60 2.18 10.05 -6.09
CA ASP A 60 3.49 10.38 -5.51
C ASP A 60 4.42 11.04 -6.54
N LEU A 61 4.42 10.51 -7.77
CA LEU A 61 5.16 11.09 -8.90
C LEU A 61 4.62 12.49 -9.26
N GLU A 62 3.30 12.68 -9.24
CA GLU A 62 2.70 13.99 -9.44
C GLU A 62 3.10 15.00 -8.35
N ALA A 63 3.14 14.57 -7.08
CA ALA A 63 3.59 15.42 -5.99
C ALA A 63 5.04 15.89 -6.19
N VAL A 64 5.92 15.03 -6.70
CA VAL A 64 7.30 15.41 -7.06
C VAL A 64 7.33 16.50 -8.13
N PHE A 65 6.47 16.41 -9.16
CA PHE A 65 6.37 17.47 -10.17
C PHE A 65 5.83 18.78 -9.61
N ILE A 66 4.80 18.73 -8.75
CA ILE A 66 4.27 19.92 -8.07
C ILE A 66 5.35 20.59 -7.22
N ILE A 67 6.12 19.81 -6.46
CA ILE A 67 7.23 20.34 -5.64
C ILE A 67 8.30 20.98 -6.54
N THR A 68 8.67 20.31 -7.64
CA THR A 68 9.68 20.83 -8.57
C THR A 68 9.24 22.15 -9.19
N TRP A 69 7.98 22.24 -9.62
CA TRP A 69 7.38 23.49 -10.10
C TRP A 69 7.30 24.55 -8.99
N ALA A 70 6.93 24.17 -7.77
CA ALA A 70 6.82 25.11 -6.65
C ALA A 70 8.16 25.78 -6.31
N VAL A 71 9.29 25.06 -6.47
CA VAL A 71 10.64 25.63 -6.30
C VAL A 71 10.94 26.66 -7.40
N ALA A 72 10.51 26.42 -8.64
CA ALA A 72 10.75 27.29 -9.80
C ALA A 72 9.56 28.22 -10.15
N VAL A 73 8.65 28.47 -9.21
CA VAL A 73 7.38 29.17 -9.47
C VAL A 73 7.60 30.61 -10.00
N ARG A 74 8.65 31.28 -9.53
CA ARG A 74 8.97 32.67 -9.93
C ARG A 74 9.45 32.76 -11.37
N GLU A 75 10.10 31.71 -11.87
CA GLU A 75 10.67 31.63 -13.22
C GLU A 75 9.63 31.14 -14.23
N SER A 76 8.74 30.25 -13.78
CA SER A 76 7.72 29.60 -14.62
C SER A 76 6.52 30.52 -14.94
N GLY A 77 6.25 31.51 -14.08
CA GLY A 77 5.19 32.50 -14.28
C GLY A 77 3.79 31.87 -14.49
N TRP A 78 2.94 32.57 -15.24
CA TRP A 78 1.56 32.14 -15.50
C TRP A 78 1.45 30.86 -16.33
N ALA A 79 2.41 30.60 -17.23
CA ALA A 79 2.43 29.40 -18.03
C ALA A 79 2.58 28.15 -17.16
N GLY A 80 3.56 28.14 -16.24
CA GLY A 80 3.73 27.02 -15.31
C GLY A 80 2.55 26.82 -14.37
N PHE A 81 1.86 27.91 -13.98
CA PHE A 81 0.63 27.80 -13.18
C PHE A 81 -0.49 27.08 -13.91
N ILE A 82 -0.68 27.36 -15.22
CA ILE A 82 -1.68 26.68 -16.03
C ILE A 82 -1.29 25.21 -16.23
N GLU A 83 -0.01 24.93 -16.49
CA GLU A 83 0.50 23.57 -16.64
C GLU A 83 0.24 22.73 -15.39
N ILE A 84 0.58 23.24 -14.19
CA ILE A 84 0.36 22.48 -12.95
C ILE A 84 -1.13 22.30 -12.64
N MET A 85 -1.98 23.26 -13.05
CA MET A 85 -3.43 23.12 -12.91
C MET A 85 -4.01 22.03 -13.79
N ILE A 86 -3.62 22.00 -15.05
CA ILE A 86 -4.07 20.96 -15.99
C ILE A 86 -3.57 19.60 -15.52
N PHE A 87 -2.30 19.52 -15.09
CA PHE A 87 -1.69 18.29 -14.58
C PHE A 87 -2.48 17.72 -13.39
N THR A 88 -2.74 18.56 -12.39
CA THR A 88 -3.54 18.19 -11.21
C THR A 88 -4.98 17.81 -11.57
N ALA A 89 -5.60 18.52 -12.50
CA ALA A 89 -6.98 18.25 -12.91
C ALA A 89 -7.14 16.88 -13.59
N VAL A 90 -6.15 16.42 -14.37
CA VAL A 90 -6.17 15.11 -15.01
C VAL A 90 -6.16 13.99 -13.96
N LEU A 91 -5.32 14.10 -12.94
CA LEU A 91 -5.23 13.10 -11.87
C LEU A 91 -6.47 13.07 -10.98
N LEU A 92 -7.04 14.25 -10.68
CA LEU A 92 -8.35 14.35 -10.02
C LEU A 92 -9.47 13.69 -10.84
N ALA A 93 -9.47 13.85 -12.17
CA ALA A 93 -10.43 13.19 -13.04
C ALA A 93 -10.26 11.66 -13.02
N ALA A 94 -9.02 11.17 -13.05
CA ALA A 94 -8.71 9.75 -12.92
C ALA A 94 -9.18 9.18 -11.57
N LEU A 95 -8.96 9.91 -10.47
CA LEU A 95 -9.44 9.54 -9.15
C LEU A 95 -10.97 9.49 -9.08
N ALA A 96 -11.64 10.50 -9.64
CA ALA A 96 -13.09 10.56 -9.71
C ALA A 96 -13.66 9.37 -10.51
N TYR A 97 -13.03 8.99 -11.62
CA TYR A 97 -13.39 7.81 -12.39
C TYR A 97 -13.25 6.52 -11.59
N LEU A 98 -12.12 6.35 -10.89
CA LEU A 98 -11.86 5.16 -10.07
C LEU A 98 -12.87 5.04 -8.92
N TRP A 99 -13.21 6.18 -8.30
CA TRP A 99 -14.23 6.25 -7.26
C TRP A 99 -15.61 5.86 -7.79
N ARG A 100 -16.00 6.38 -8.95
CA ARG A 100 -17.28 6.03 -9.61
C ARG A 100 -17.37 4.56 -9.99
N THR A 101 -16.25 3.92 -10.33
CA THR A 101 -16.20 2.51 -10.73
C THR A 101 -16.28 1.56 -9.52
N GLY A 102 -16.28 2.08 -8.28
CA GLY A 102 -16.36 1.25 -7.08
C GLY A 102 -15.09 0.43 -6.83
N ALA A 103 -13.98 0.76 -7.49
CA ALA A 103 -12.68 0.11 -7.24
C ALA A 103 -12.16 0.40 -5.83
N LEU A 104 -12.61 1.52 -5.23
CA LEU A 104 -12.38 1.89 -3.84
C LEU A 104 -13.37 1.28 -2.84
N ASP A 105 -14.39 0.56 -3.31
CA ASP A 105 -15.48 0.09 -2.46
C ASP A 105 -15.13 -1.26 -1.84
N TRP A 106 -15.00 -1.29 -0.51
CA TRP A 106 -14.55 -2.45 0.28
C TRP A 106 -15.71 -3.26 0.89
N GLY A 107 -16.95 -2.93 0.53
CA GLY A 107 -18.14 -3.60 1.05
C GLY A 107 -18.15 -5.11 0.73
N PRO A 108 -18.60 -5.97 1.67
CA PRO A 108 -18.69 -7.39 1.43
C PRO A 108 -19.66 -7.62 0.27
N SER A 109 -19.17 -8.21 -0.83
CA SER A 109 -20.06 -8.71 -1.87
C SER A 109 -20.86 -9.86 -1.24
N GLN A 110 -22.11 -9.59 -0.83
CA GLN A 110 -23.06 -10.64 -0.47
C GLN A 110 -23.27 -11.52 -1.71
N ARG A 111 -22.48 -12.59 -1.82
CA ARG A 111 -22.87 -13.72 -2.65
C ARG A 111 -24.07 -14.34 -1.94
N ARG A 112 -25.27 -13.99 -2.37
CA ARG A 112 -26.48 -14.75 -2.03
C ARG A 112 -26.20 -16.21 -2.38
N PRO A 113 -26.32 -17.16 -1.45
CA PRO A 113 -26.40 -18.57 -1.81
C PRO A 113 -27.57 -18.68 -2.79
N SER A 114 -27.29 -19.11 -4.02
CA SER A 114 -28.34 -19.55 -4.92
C SER A 114 -29.01 -20.73 -4.24
N ASP A 115 -30.23 -20.48 -3.75
CA ASP A 115 -31.15 -21.47 -3.25
C ASP A 115 -31.28 -22.56 -4.31
N GLY A 116 -30.55 -23.65 -4.09
CA GLY A 116 -30.60 -24.86 -4.89
C GLY A 116 -31.85 -25.60 -4.50
N GLY A 117 -33.00 -25.14 -5.01
CA GLY A 117 -34.17 -25.97 -5.09
C GLY A 117 -33.88 -27.17 -5.99
N LYS A 118 -33.84 -28.36 -5.39
CA LYS A 118 -34.51 -29.64 -5.75
C LYS A 118 -33.78 -30.79 -5.06
#